data_AF-A0A2M7G078-F1
#
_entry.id   AF-A0A2M7G078-F1
#
_cell.length_a   1.000
_cell.length_b   1.000
_cell.length_c   1.000
_cell.angle_alpha   90.00
_cell.angle_beta   90.00
_cell.angle_gamma   90.00
#
_symmetry.space_group_name_H-M   'P 1'
#
loop_
_entity.id
_entity.type
_entity.pdbx_description
1 polymer ?
#
loop_
_entity_poly.entity_id
_entity_poly.type
_entity_poly.pdbx_seq_one_letter_code
_entity_poly.pdbx_strand_id
1 'polypeptide(L)'
;MGRKRTKQIEATPLSQKLAELRTKRGFSLEELGAQVEVSATYIRMLESGERQPSRELVLKLAALFFSPYQTHQIDELLLLAGFSPIHQANLSLLKDLLELKAEAAESEQDNFQAFSTWVMALLKNNHLEEAQKALQMGFQRFQDHLQLKSLLALLELSRGNYLEAIEAQNQAIEAYLSLKPENIKLSDLKLNLGEMYFLRAVHQAEIPQEDRTEALGKACEILHEASSLAPEDVYILDEFARCSFNWAQCLDASASKPVWQQTISAFQSVIRAENKQDLGGIVLNEAALFLALALAKTDDFQAAFSTLDLVSIYQPESWLLHYIRAVCLCLNFQQKQAPKLLALASSALQKALLDTDPGNRTLSEAQADPDLSVLMAYDPELFQKIQEKSEEQTR
;
A
#
# COMPACT_ATOMS: atom_id res chain seq x y z
N MET A 1 -14.20 13.97 64.47
CA MET A 1 -14.62 13.72 63.07
C MET A 1 -13.41 13.89 62.16
N GLY A 2 -12.81 12.80 61.67
CA GLY A 2 -11.61 12.86 60.83
C GLY A 2 -11.97 13.09 59.36
N ARG A 3 -11.52 14.20 58.77
CA ARG A 3 -11.56 14.43 57.32
C ARG A 3 -10.62 13.42 56.65
N LYS A 4 -11.17 12.44 55.91
CA LYS A 4 -10.38 11.56 55.05
C LYS A 4 -9.65 12.43 54.02
N ARG A 5 -8.31 12.34 53.97
CA ARG A 5 -7.51 12.93 52.90
C ARG A 5 -7.89 12.23 51.59
N THR A 6 -8.55 12.94 50.69
CA THR A 6 -8.77 12.49 49.31
C THR A 6 -7.41 12.47 48.63
N LYS A 7 -6.91 11.28 48.30
CA LYS A 7 -5.69 11.11 47.51
C LYS A 7 -6.02 11.66 46.12
N GLN A 8 -5.35 12.74 45.68
CA GLN A 8 -5.48 13.21 44.30
C GLN A 8 -4.96 12.08 43.39
N ILE A 9 -5.85 11.54 42.56
CA ILE A 9 -5.50 10.57 41.53
C ILE A 9 -5.20 11.40 40.28
N GLU A 10 -3.99 11.25 39.74
CA GLU A 10 -3.56 11.96 38.54
C GLU A 10 -4.24 11.35 37.30
N ALA A 11 -4.63 12.22 36.37
CA ALA A 11 -5.26 11.80 35.13
C ALA A 11 -4.28 10.99 34.29
N THR A 12 -4.68 9.78 33.92
CA THR A 12 -3.94 8.88 33.01
C THR A 12 -4.07 9.35 31.56
N PRO A 13 -3.16 8.97 30.65
CA PRO A 13 -3.30 9.24 29.22
C PRO A 13 -4.63 8.75 28.63
N LEU A 14 -5.09 7.56 29.03
CA LEU A 14 -6.40 7.03 28.66
C LEU A 14 -7.54 7.94 29.11
N SER A 15 -7.49 8.40 30.36
CA SER A 15 -8.58 9.18 30.95
C SER A 15 -8.72 10.54 30.28
N GLN A 16 -7.61 11.15 29.86
CA GLN A 16 -7.59 12.38 29.07
C GLN A 16 -8.17 12.16 27.67
N LYS A 17 -7.69 11.12 26.96
CA LYS A 17 -8.17 10.77 25.62
C LYS A 17 -9.67 10.46 25.60
N LEU A 18 -10.16 9.72 26.60
CA LEU A 18 -11.58 9.38 26.71
C LEU A 18 -12.46 10.62 26.90
N ALA A 19 -12.05 11.55 27.77
CA ALA A 19 -12.76 12.80 27.99
C ALA A 19 -12.80 13.67 26.71
N GLU A 20 -11.67 13.75 26.00
CA GLU A 20 -11.58 14.46 24.71
C GLU A 20 -12.54 13.86 23.67
N LEU A 21 -12.50 12.54 23.45
CA LEU A 21 -13.35 11.84 22.50
C LEU A 21 -14.84 12.02 22.82
N ARG A 22 -15.21 11.91 24.11
CA ARG A 22 -16.58 12.13 24.56
C ARG A 22 -17.04 13.54 24.25
N THR A 23 -16.25 14.56 24.60
CA THR A 23 -16.59 15.96 24.35
C THR A 23 -16.65 16.28 22.85
N LYS A 24 -15.72 15.76 22.05
CA LYS A 24 -15.69 15.95 20.59
C LYS A 24 -16.91 15.37 19.90
N ARG A 25 -17.43 14.23 20.39
CA ARG A 25 -18.67 13.60 19.88
C ARG A 25 -19.95 14.17 20.49
N GLY A 26 -19.84 15.10 21.45
CA GLY A 26 -20.99 15.74 22.09
C GLY A 26 -21.76 14.83 23.06
N PHE A 27 -21.18 13.72 23.52
CA PHE A 27 -21.85 12.82 24.45
C PHE A 27 -21.83 13.35 25.89
N SER A 28 -22.97 13.28 26.57
CA SER A 28 -23.04 13.34 28.04
C SER A 28 -22.48 12.06 28.67
N LEU A 29 -22.20 12.11 29.98
CA LEU A 29 -21.73 10.93 30.72
C LEU A 29 -22.80 9.83 30.77
N GLU A 30 -24.07 10.23 30.84
CA GLU A 30 -25.24 9.37 30.84
C GLU A 30 -25.43 8.67 29.49
N GLU A 31 -25.33 9.41 28.38
CA GLU A 31 -25.43 8.85 27.02
C GLU A 31 -24.29 7.88 26.74
N LEU A 32 -23.04 8.27 27.05
CA LEU A 32 -21.90 7.39 26.84
C LEU A 32 -22.02 6.12 27.69
N GLY A 33 -22.40 6.26 28.97
CA GLY A 33 -22.62 5.12 29.85
C GLY A 33 -23.68 4.16 29.30
N ALA A 34 -24.81 4.69 28.83
CA ALA A 34 -25.88 3.87 28.24
C ALA A 34 -25.41 3.10 27.00
N GLN A 35 -24.65 3.74 26.09
CA GLN A 35 -24.16 3.12 24.85
C GLN A 35 -23.20 1.95 25.10
N VAL A 36 -22.39 2.02 26.15
CA VAL A 36 -21.45 0.95 26.50
C VAL A 36 -21.88 0.12 27.72
N GLU A 37 -23.15 0.22 28.11
CA GLU A 37 -23.79 -0.58 29.16
C GLU A 37 -23.14 -0.45 30.55
N VAL A 38 -22.68 0.75 30.91
CA VAL A 38 -22.12 1.06 32.25
C VAL A 38 -22.75 2.32 32.85
N SER A 39 -22.63 2.50 34.16
CA SER A 39 -23.17 3.70 34.80
C SER A 39 -22.37 4.97 34.42
N ALA A 40 -23.04 6.11 34.33
CA ALA A 40 -22.40 7.43 34.14
C ALA A 40 -21.34 7.74 35.21
N THR A 41 -21.57 7.27 36.44
CA THR A 41 -20.59 7.37 37.55
C THR A 41 -19.30 6.60 37.24
N TYR A 42 -19.42 5.45 36.58
CA TYR A 42 -18.27 4.66 36.17
C TYR A 42 -17.48 5.35 35.06
N ILE A 43 -18.14 5.90 34.03
CA ILE A 43 -17.49 6.70 32.98
C ILE A 43 -16.70 7.88 33.59
N ARG A 44 -17.30 8.61 34.54
CA ARG A 44 -16.61 9.69 35.26
C ARG A 44 -15.37 9.19 36.01
N MET A 45 -15.43 8.01 36.63
CA MET A 45 -14.26 7.40 37.31
C MET A 45 -13.17 7.01 36.31
N LEU A 46 -13.54 6.61 35.09
CA LEU A 46 -12.57 6.35 34.01
C LEU A 46 -11.91 7.66 33.55
N GLU A 47 -12.67 8.73 33.29
CA GLU A 47 -12.16 10.03 32.84
C GLU A 47 -11.30 10.77 33.89
N SER A 48 -11.46 10.42 35.16
CA SER A 48 -10.60 10.93 36.25
C SER A 48 -9.39 10.04 36.54
N GLY A 49 -9.28 8.87 35.89
CA GLY A 49 -8.23 7.89 36.17
C GLY A 49 -8.41 7.14 37.51
N GLU A 50 -9.54 7.33 38.21
CA GLU A 50 -9.84 6.65 39.47
C GLU A 50 -10.03 5.14 39.29
N ARG A 51 -10.48 4.71 38.10
CA ARG A 51 -10.62 3.30 37.74
C ARG A 51 -10.03 2.98 36.37
N GLN A 52 -9.58 1.73 36.24
CA GLN A 52 -9.15 1.14 34.98
C GLN A 52 -10.32 0.37 34.34
N PRO A 53 -10.57 0.51 33.04
CA PRO A 53 -11.60 -0.26 32.35
C PRO A 53 -11.14 -1.70 32.12
N SER A 54 -12.11 -2.61 31.89
CA SER A 54 -11.78 -3.93 31.34
C SER A 54 -11.45 -3.80 29.86
N ARG A 55 -10.68 -4.76 29.33
CA ARG A 55 -10.37 -4.81 27.89
C ARG A 55 -11.63 -4.81 27.02
N GLU A 56 -12.63 -5.59 27.40
CA GLU A 56 -13.92 -5.64 26.70
C GLU A 56 -14.61 -4.27 26.65
N LEU A 57 -14.58 -3.52 27.76
CA LEU A 57 -15.15 -2.18 27.79
C LEU A 57 -14.37 -1.19 26.91
N VAL A 58 -13.03 -1.29 26.87
CA VAL A 58 -12.21 -0.48 25.95
C VAL A 58 -12.60 -0.75 24.50
N LEU A 59 -12.90 -2.00 24.15
CA LEU A 59 -13.36 -2.34 22.80
C LEU A 59 -14.75 -1.82 22.48
N LYS A 60 -15.69 -1.88 23.44
CA LYS A 60 -17.02 -1.26 23.29
C LYS A 60 -16.90 0.25 23.10
N LEU A 61 -16.04 0.92 23.87
CA LEU A 61 -15.77 2.36 23.72
C LEU A 61 -15.13 2.66 22.37
N ALA A 62 -14.14 1.88 21.95
CA ALA A 62 -13.48 2.03 20.66
C ALA A 62 -14.47 1.89 19.50
N ALA A 63 -15.34 0.87 19.53
CA ALA A 63 -16.37 0.66 18.50
C ALA A 63 -17.41 1.78 18.44
N LEU A 64 -17.61 2.52 19.53
CA LEU A 64 -18.50 3.68 19.57
C LEU A 64 -17.84 4.94 19.00
N PHE A 65 -16.56 5.16 19.29
CA PHE A 65 -15.84 6.36 18.89
C PHE A 65 -15.23 6.27 17.49
N PHE A 66 -14.93 5.05 17.06
CA PHE A 66 -14.17 4.78 15.86
C PHE A 66 -14.93 3.83 14.96
N SER A 67 -14.78 4.03 13.65
CA SER A 67 -15.20 3.04 12.66
C SER A 67 -14.39 1.75 12.87
N PRO A 68 -14.95 0.56 12.57
CA PRO A 68 -14.19 -0.70 12.60
C PRO A 68 -12.95 -0.70 11.69
N TYR A 69 -12.81 0.29 10.80
CA TYR A 69 -11.64 0.47 9.94
C TYR A 69 -10.51 1.31 10.57
N GLN A 70 -10.79 2.09 11.62
CA GLN A 70 -9.82 2.95 12.31
C GLN A 70 -9.00 2.13 13.34
N THR A 71 -8.43 1.03 12.88
CA THR A 71 -7.75 0.02 13.71
C THR A 71 -6.61 0.59 14.55
N HIS A 72 -5.85 1.57 14.02
CA HIS A 72 -4.83 2.29 14.77
C HIS A 72 -5.40 3.03 16.00
N GLN A 73 -6.55 3.70 15.87
CA GLN A 73 -7.16 4.45 16.99
C GLN A 73 -7.74 3.49 18.04
N ILE A 74 -8.23 2.33 17.61
CA ILE A 74 -8.67 1.24 18.49
C ILE A 74 -7.47 0.70 19.28
N ASP A 75 -6.35 0.45 18.62
CA ASP A 75 -5.13 -0.07 19.23
C ASP A 75 -4.42 0.97 20.11
N GLU A 76 -4.42 2.25 19.71
CA GLU A 76 -3.98 3.38 20.54
C GLU A 76 -4.77 3.39 21.86
N LEU A 77 -6.10 3.27 21.78
CA LEU A 77 -6.95 3.25 22.97
C LEU A 77 -6.67 2.03 23.88
N LEU A 78 -6.40 0.86 23.29
CA LEU A 78 -5.98 -0.34 24.01
C LEU A 78 -4.63 -0.16 24.72
N LEU A 79 -3.64 0.41 24.01
CA LEU A 79 -2.31 0.68 24.54
C LEU A 79 -2.35 1.69 25.69
N LEU A 80 -3.11 2.78 25.53
CA LEU A 80 -3.33 3.78 26.59
C LEU A 80 -3.99 3.16 27.83
N ALA A 81 -4.82 2.12 27.64
CA ALA A 81 -5.43 1.34 28.71
C ALA A 81 -4.55 0.19 29.24
N GLY A 82 -3.32 0.04 28.74
CA GLY A 82 -2.37 -0.98 29.19
C GLY A 82 -2.67 -2.39 28.67
N PHE A 83 -3.42 -2.51 27.58
CA PHE A 83 -3.71 -3.78 26.92
C PHE A 83 -2.87 -3.96 25.65
N SER A 84 -2.64 -5.21 25.26
CA SER A 84 -2.04 -5.53 23.97
C SER A 84 -3.00 -5.13 22.82
N PRO A 85 -2.48 -4.57 21.72
CA PRO A 85 -3.28 -4.25 20.53
C PRO A 85 -3.93 -5.51 19.97
N ILE A 86 -5.08 -5.36 19.31
CA ILE A 86 -5.76 -6.48 18.65
C ILE A 86 -5.15 -6.74 17.29
N HIS A 87 -4.79 -5.67 16.58
CA HIS A 87 -4.27 -5.75 15.23
C HIS A 87 -2.73 -5.80 15.31
N GLN A 88 -2.20 -6.87 15.93
CA GLN A 88 -0.75 -7.11 16.03
C GLN A 88 -0.10 -7.41 14.67
N ALA A 89 -0.89 -7.81 13.67
CA ALA A 89 -0.45 -7.89 12.29
C ALA A 89 -0.76 -6.55 11.60
N ASN A 90 0.29 -5.80 11.25
CA ASN A 90 0.23 -4.60 10.41
C ASN A 90 -0.58 -3.46 11.07
N LEU A 91 0.06 -2.42 11.65
CA LEU A 91 0.35 -1.20 10.88
C LEU A 91 -0.27 -1.28 9.47
N SER A 92 -1.60 -1.21 9.36
CA SER A 92 -2.36 -1.29 8.10
C SER A 92 -2.18 0.01 7.32
N LEU A 93 -0.92 0.31 7.02
CA LEU A 93 -0.44 1.53 6.39
C LEU A 93 -1.03 1.73 5.00
N LEU A 94 -1.57 0.69 4.35
CA LEU A 94 -2.21 0.85 3.04
C LEU A 94 -3.61 1.48 3.14
N LYS A 95 -4.38 1.15 4.19
CA LYS A 95 -5.62 1.88 4.53
C LYS A 95 -5.28 3.24 5.11
N ASP A 96 -4.26 3.32 5.97
CA ASP A 96 -3.79 4.59 6.50
C ASP A 96 -3.28 5.50 5.36
N LEU A 97 -2.66 4.98 4.28
CA LEU A 97 -2.21 5.79 3.15
C LEU A 97 -3.37 6.36 2.34
N LEU A 98 -4.45 5.59 2.11
CA LEU A 98 -5.66 6.12 1.45
C LEU A 98 -6.36 7.16 2.34
N GLU A 99 -6.42 6.92 3.65
CA GLU A 99 -6.98 7.84 4.65
C GLU A 99 -6.13 9.12 4.76
N LEU A 100 -4.80 9.00 4.88
CA LEU A 100 -3.86 10.12 4.90
C LEU A 100 -3.92 10.93 3.60
N LYS A 101 -4.02 10.26 2.44
CA LYS A 101 -4.20 10.94 1.15
C LYS A 101 -5.56 11.65 1.07
N ALA A 102 -6.62 11.07 1.63
CA ALA A 102 -7.92 11.71 1.72
C ALA A 102 -7.88 12.94 2.64
N GLU A 103 -7.30 12.82 3.83
CA GLU A 103 -7.12 13.92 4.79
C GLU A 103 -6.26 15.05 4.20
N ALA A 104 -5.18 14.73 3.49
CA ALA A 104 -4.37 15.71 2.77
C ALA A 104 -5.18 16.41 1.66
N ALA A 105 -5.98 15.65 0.90
CA ALA A 105 -6.83 16.21 -0.14
C ALA A 105 -7.96 17.08 0.44
N GLU A 106 -8.50 16.77 1.62
CA GLU A 106 -9.57 17.53 2.28
C GLU A 106 -9.06 18.79 3.01
N SER A 107 -7.89 18.71 3.64
CA SER A 107 -7.32 19.82 4.43
C SER A 107 -6.86 21.00 3.56
N GLU A 108 -6.40 20.73 2.33
CA GLU A 108 -5.95 21.77 1.40
C GLU A 108 -6.90 21.89 0.21
N GLN A 109 -8.01 22.64 0.36
CA GLN A 109 -9.08 22.77 -0.64
C GLN A 109 -8.62 23.19 -2.05
N ASP A 110 -7.44 23.77 -2.22
CA ASP A 110 -6.92 24.16 -3.55
C ASP A 110 -5.79 23.25 -4.08
N ASN A 111 -5.37 22.24 -3.32
CA ASN A 111 -4.30 21.32 -3.72
C ASN A 111 -4.81 20.24 -4.68
N PHE A 112 -4.71 20.54 -5.98
CA PHE A 112 -5.09 19.62 -7.04
C PHE A 112 -4.21 18.36 -7.09
N GLN A 113 -2.92 18.49 -6.78
CA GLN A 113 -1.97 17.37 -6.81
C GLN A 113 -2.42 16.29 -5.81
N ALA A 114 -2.58 16.66 -4.54
CA ALA A 114 -3.02 15.75 -3.49
C ALA A 114 -4.36 15.08 -3.82
N PHE A 115 -5.32 15.87 -4.34
CA PHE A 115 -6.61 15.35 -4.77
C PHE A 115 -6.48 14.32 -5.90
N SER A 116 -5.72 14.63 -6.95
CA SER A 116 -5.54 13.72 -8.10
C SER A 116 -4.82 12.43 -7.69
N THR A 117 -3.81 12.51 -6.82
CA THR A 117 -3.08 11.36 -6.28
C THR A 117 -3.99 10.47 -5.43
N TRP A 118 -4.90 11.06 -4.66
CA TRP A 118 -5.89 10.31 -3.89
C TRP A 118 -6.85 9.55 -4.82
N VAL A 119 -7.42 10.21 -5.84
CA VAL A 119 -8.29 9.55 -6.81
C VAL A 119 -7.56 8.40 -7.53
N MET A 120 -6.32 8.59 -7.97
CA MET A 120 -5.54 7.52 -8.58
C MET A 120 -5.29 6.36 -7.63
N ALA A 121 -5.01 6.63 -6.34
CA ALA A 121 -4.85 5.59 -5.35
C ALA A 121 -6.15 4.77 -5.16
N LEU A 122 -7.32 5.40 -5.19
CA LEU A 122 -8.61 4.69 -5.17
C LEU A 122 -8.77 3.78 -6.40
N LEU A 123 -8.46 4.29 -7.59
CA LEU A 123 -8.56 3.54 -8.85
C LEU A 123 -7.63 2.31 -8.88
N LYS A 124 -6.37 2.47 -8.44
CA LYS A 124 -5.38 1.36 -8.36
C LYS A 124 -5.81 0.26 -7.38
N ASN A 125 -6.55 0.64 -6.35
CA ASN A 125 -7.09 -0.29 -5.36
C ASN A 125 -8.51 -0.79 -5.72
N ASN A 126 -8.99 -0.53 -6.94
CA ASN A 126 -10.31 -0.94 -7.44
C ASN A 126 -11.52 -0.39 -6.66
N HIS A 127 -11.36 0.76 -5.98
CA HIS A 127 -12.45 1.48 -5.29
C HIS A 127 -13.19 2.41 -6.28
N LEU A 128 -13.77 1.85 -7.33
CA LEU A 128 -14.32 2.62 -8.46
C LEU A 128 -15.46 3.57 -8.06
N GLU A 129 -16.38 3.13 -7.20
CA GLU A 129 -17.50 3.97 -6.77
C GLU A 129 -17.04 5.18 -5.95
N GLU A 130 -16.05 4.99 -5.08
CA GLU A 130 -15.47 6.05 -4.26
C GLU A 130 -14.70 7.04 -5.14
N ALA A 131 -13.91 6.54 -6.10
CA ALA A 131 -13.22 7.37 -7.07
C ALA A 131 -14.19 8.24 -7.88
N GLN A 132 -15.32 7.68 -8.34
CA GLN A 132 -16.34 8.44 -9.07
C GLN A 132 -17.00 9.51 -8.20
N LYS A 133 -17.31 9.22 -6.92
CA LYS A 133 -17.84 10.22 -5.97
C LYS A 133 -16.83 11.34 -5.72
N ALA A 134 -15.56 10.98 -5.50
CA ALA A 134 -14.48 11.94 -5.35
C ALA A 134 -14.40 12.85 -6.58
N LEU A 135 -14.38 12.28 -7.78
CA LEU A 135 -14.33 13.04 -9.03
C LEU A 135 -15.49 14.02 -9.19
N GLN A 136 -16.72 13.63 -8.83
CA GLN A 136 -17.87 14.55 -8.82
C GLN A 136 -17.64 15.76 -7.92
N MET A 137 -17.05 15.56 -6.73
CA MET A 137 -16.64 16.66 -5.85
C MET A 137 -15.52 17.49 -6.48
N GLY A 138 -14.55 16.84 -7.13
CA GLY A 138 -13.46 17.49 -7.86
C GLY A 138 -13.96 18.47 -8.93
N PHE A 139 -14.95 18.08 -9.74
CA PHE A 139 -15.55 18.95 -10.76
C PHE A 139 -16.28 20.17 -10.19
N GLN A 140 -16.76 20.10 -8.95
CA GLN A 140 -17.37 21.25 -8.27
C GLN A 140 -16.29 22.17 -7.66
N ARG A 141 -15.19 21.56 -7.20
CA ARG A 141 -14.10 22.20 -6.48
C ARG A 141 -13.13 22.95 -7.39
N PHE A 142 -12.70 22.34 -8.49
CA PHE A 142 -11.70 22.90 -9.39
C PHE A 142 -12.36 23.57 -10.59
N GLN A 143 -11.87 24.76 -10.95
CA GLN A 143 -12.39 25.57 -12.06
C GLN A 143 -11.36 25.80 -13.17
N ASP A 144 -10.09 25.47 -12.91
CA ASP A 144 -9.03 25.61 -13.90
C ASP A 144 -9.24 24.60 -15.05
N HIS A 145 -9.14 25.10 -16.28
CA HIS A 145 -9.41 24.31 -17.48
C HIS A 145 -8.51 23.08 -17.61
N LEU A 146 -7.25 23.19 -17.19
CA LEU A 146 -6.29 22.10 -17.27
C LEU A 146 -6.58 21.03 -16.21
N GLN A 147 -6.88 21.46 -14.98
CA GLN A 147 -7.32 20.57 -13.90
C GLN A 147 -8.58 19.80 -14.31
N LEU A 148 -9.58 20.49 -14.87
CA LEU A 148 -10.82 19.87 -15.36
C LEU A 148 -10.57 18.82 -16.46
N LYS A 149 -9.62 19.06 -17.38
CA LYS A 149 -9.22 18.05 -18.38
C LYS A 149 -8.59 16.82 -17.74
N SER A 150 -7.72 17.00 -16.75
CA SER A 150 -7.12 15.86 -16.06
C SER A 150 -8.15 15.08 -15.23
N LEU A 151 -9.12 15.76 -14.60
CA LEU A 151 -10.27 15.09 -13.95
C LEU A 151 -11.13 14.29 -14.94
N LEU A 152 -11.33 14.80 -16.16
CA LEU A 152 -12.03 14.06 -17.22
C LEU A 152 -11.27 12.78 -17.57
N ALA A 153 -9.95 12.83 -17.70
CA ALA A 153 -9.13 11.65 -17.94
C ALA A 153 -9.27 10.61 -16.82
N LEU A 154 -9.23 11.05 -15.55
CA LEU A 154 -9.46 10.19 -14.39
C LEU A 154 -10.88 9.60 -14.36
N LEU A 155 -11.89 10.35 -14.82
CA LEU A 155 -13.25 9.86 -14.93
C LEU A 155 -13.38 8.77 -15.98
N GLU A 156 -12.80 8.94 -17.17
CA GLU A 156 -12.78 7.90 -18.20
C GLU A 156 -12.03 6.65 -17.71
N LEU A 157 -10.91 6.84 -16.99
CA LEU A 157 -10.18 5.74 -16.37
C LEU A 157 -11.06 4.98 -15.37
N SER A 158 -11.84 5.68 -14.53
CA SER A 158 -12.78 5.07 -13.57
C SER A 158 -13.91 4.28 -14.22
N ARG A 159 -14.18 4.50 -15.52
CA ARG A 159 -15.17 3.78 -16.32
C ARG A 159 -14.58 2.58 -17.06
N GLY A 160 -13.26 2.39 -16.98
CA GLY A 160 -12.54 1.39 -17.77
C GLY A 160 -12.25 1.82 -19.22
N ASN A 161 -12.49 3.08 -19.56
CA ASN A 161 -12.25 3.64 -20.90
C ASN A 161 -10.79 4.11 -21.00
N TYR A 162 -9.86 3.15 -21.00
CA TYR A 162 -8.42 3.44 -20.90
C TYR A 162 -7.89 4.30 -22.05
N LEU A 163 -8.36 4.09 -23.28
CA LEU A 163 -7.88 4.83 -24.45
C LEU A 163 -8.33 6.28 -24.40
N GLU A 164 -9.59 6.52 -24.05
CA GLU A 164 -10.18 7.84 -23.88
C GLU A 164 -9.52 8.60 -22.72
N ALA A 165 -9.21 7.91 -21.62
CA ALA A 165 -8.47 8.47 -20.50
C ALA A 165 -7.06 8.94 -20.93
N ILE A 166 -6.33 8.08 -21.65
CA ILE A 166 -5.00 8.39 -22.17
C ILE A 166 -5.05 9.57 -23.14
N GLU A 167 -6.03 9.60 -24.06
CA GLU A 167 -6.20 10.71 -25.00
C GLU A 167 -6.51 12.02 -24.28
N ALA A 168 -7.45 12.02 -23.34
CA ALA A 168 -7.79 13.20 -22.54
C ALA A 168 -6.58 13.73 -21.74
N GLN A 169 -5.78 12.83 -21.16
CA GLN A 169 -4.58 13.22 -20.41
C GLN A 169 -3.47 13.78 -21.32
N ASN A 170 -3.30 13.24 -22.53
CA ASN A 170 -2.39 13.82 -23.53
C ASN A 170 -2.82 15.24 -23.93
N GLN A 171 -4.11 15.46 -24.16
CA GLN A 171 -4.64 16.80 -24.45
C GLN A 171 -4.47 17.78 -23.28
N ALA A 172 -4.42 17.29 -22.03
CA ALA A 172 -4.07 18.09 -20.86
C ALA A 172 -2.57 18.46 -20.88
N ILE A 173 -1.69 17.51 -21.17
CA ILE A 173 -0.24 17.77 -21.30
C ILE A 173 0.08 18.75 -22.43
N GLU A 174 -0.56 18.62 -23.60
CA GLU A 174 -0.38 19.55 -24.72
C GLU A 174 -0.81 20.99 -24.35
N ALA A 175 -1.94 21.12 -23.66
CA ALA A 175 -2.41 22.40 -23.16
C ALA A 175 -1.44 22.97 -22.10
N TYR A 176 -0.88 22.12 -21.23
CA TYR A 176 0.12 22.52 -20.25
C TYR A 176 1.37 23.09 -20.93
N LEU A 177 1.89 22.40 -21.95
CA LEU A 177 3.10 22.84 -22.67
C LEU A 177 2.90 24.21 -23.35
N SER A 178 1.66 24.52 -23.72
CA SER A 178 1.27 25.80 -24.32
C SER A 178 1.10 26.93 -23.31
N LEU A 179 0.49 26.65 -22.15
CA LEU A 179 0.12 27.66 -21.15
C LEU A 179 1.13 27.82 -20.01
N LYS A 180 1.82 26.73 -19.63
CA LYS A 180 2.75 26.61 -18.50
C LYS A 180 2.22 27.20 -17.19
N PRO A 181 1.04 26.77 -16.72
CA PRO A 181 0.47 27.28 -15.48
C PRO A 181 1.31 26.87 -14.26
N GLU A 182 1.30 27.71 -13.21
CA GLU A 182 2.12 27.52 -12.00
C GLU A 182 1.50 26.54 -10.98
N ASN A 183 0.18 26.31 -11.04
CA ASN A 183 -0.60 25.54 -10.07
C ASN A 183 -0.58 24.02 -10.31
N ILE A 184 0.15 23.54 -11.31
CA ILE A 184 0.27 22.13 -11.64
C ILE A 184 1.64 21.88 -12.27
N LYS A 185 2.23 20.72 -12.00
CA LYS A 185 3.54 20.37 -12.55
C LYS A 185 3.37 19.41 -13.73
N LEU A 186 4.26 19.53 -14.72
CA LEU A 186 4.31 18.58 -15.83
C LEU A 186 4.61 17.15 -15.35
N SER A 187 5.42 17.01 -14.29
CA SER A 187 5.76 15.72 -13.68
C SER A 187 4.49 14.99 -13.20
N ASP A 188 3.55 15.69 -12.56
CA ASP A 188 2.30 15.12 -12.06
C ASP A 188 1.39 14.66 -13.21
N LEU A 189 1.31 15.45 -14.28
CA LEU A 189 0.53 15.07 -15.47
C LEU A 189 1.11 13.84 -16.17
N LYS A 190 2.44 13.75 -16.23
CA LYS A 190 3.13 12.58 -16.80
C LYS A 190 3.03 11.37 -15.90
N LEU A 191 3.08 11.53 -14.57
CA LEU A 191 2.80 10.46 -13.61
C LEU A 191 1.43 9.83 -13.89
N ASN A 192 0.37 10.65 -13.93
CA ASN A 192 -0.98 10.16 -14.20
C ASN A 192 -1.09 9.45 -15.57
N LEU A 193 -0.45 9.99 -16.61
CA LEU A 193 -0.44 9.36 -17.93
C LEU A 193 0.29 8.00 -17.92
N GLY A 194 1.44 7.92 -17.25
CA GLY A 194 2.19 6.68 -17.08
C GLY A 194 1.38 5.62 -16.33
N GLU A 195 0.71 6.01 -15.25
CA GLU A 195 -0.18 5.13 -14.50
C GLU A 195 -1.40 4.66 -15.33
N MET A 196 -1.95 5.49 -16.21
CA MET A 196 -3.04 5.09 -17.14
C MET A 196 -2.58 3.99 -18.10
N TYR A 197 -1.40 4.13 -18.71
CA TYR A 197 -0.83 3.08 -19.56
C TYR A 197 -0.54 1.79 -18.76
N PHE A 198 -0.03 1.92 -17.53
CA PHE A 198 0.20 0.78 -16.65
C PHE A 198 -1.10 0.05 -16.31
N LEU A 199 -2.14 0.77 -15.91
CA LEU A 199 -3.45 0.20 -15.56
C LEU A 199 -4.10 -0.47 -16.77
N ARG A 200 -4.00 0.12 -17.98
CA ARG A 200 -4.43 -0.51 -19.23
C ARG A 200 -3.77 -1.89 -19.38
N ALA A 201 -2.46 -1.98 -19.17
CA ALA A 201 -1.72 -3.22 -19.33
C ALA A 201 -2.02 -4.28 -18.26
N VAL A 202 -2.42 -3.89 -17.05
CA VAL A 202 -2.61 -4.84 -15.93
C VAL A 202 -4.07 -5.26 -15.77
N HIS A 203 -5.04 -4.37 -16.00
CA HIS A 203 -6.45 -4.64 -15.69
C HIS A 203 -7.29 -5.14 -16.86
N GLN A 204 -6.84 -4.96 -18.10
CA GLN A 204 -7.63 -5.41 -19.25
C GLN A 204 -7.29 -6.87 -19.57
N ALA A 205 -8.10 -7.78 -19.00
CA ALA A 205 -7.89 -9.24 -19.01
C ALA A 205 -7.68 -9.86 -20.41
N GLU A 206 -8.14 -9.20 -21.47
CA GLU A 206 -8.11 -9.69 -22.85
C GLU A 206 -7.09 -8.98 -23.75
N ILE A 207 -6.19 -8.15 -23.21
CA ILE A 207 -5.14 -7.52 -24.02
C ILE A 207 -4.15 -8.59 -24.52
N PRO A 208 -3.84 -8.64 -25.84
CA PRO A 208 -2.75 -9.46 -26.37
C PRO A 208 -1.41 -9.16 -25.69
N GLN A 209 -0.58 -10.18 -25.46
CA GLN A 209 0.71 -10.01 -24.76
C GLN A 209 1.61 -8.93 -25.41
N GLU A 210 1.56 -8.78 -26.73
CA GLU A 210 2.31 -7.74 -27.47
C GLU A 210 1.84 -6.33 -27.07
N ASP A 211 0.54 -6.07 -27.16
CA ASP A 211 -0.10 -4.80 -26.75
C ASP A 211 0.14 -4.50 -25.26
N ARG A 212 0.15 -5.53 -24.41
CA ARG A 212 0.47 -5.40 -22.98
C ARG A 212 1.90 -4.93 -22.76
N THR A 213 2.83 -5.56 -23.48
CA THR A 213 4.26 -5.24 -23.40
C THR A 213 4.55 -3.84 -23.95
N GLU A 214 3.87 -3.45 -25.04
CA GLU A 214 3.94 -2.10 -25.59
C GLU A 214 3.41 -1.04 -24.60
N ALA A 215 2.25 -1.29 -24.00
CA ALA A 215 1.66 -0.38 -23.02
C ALA A 215 2.55 -0.21 -21.78
N LEU A 216 3.15 -1.29 -21.26
CA LEU A 216 4.12 -1.22 -20.16
C LEU A 216 5.40 -0.47 -20.55
N GLY A 217 5.90 -0.70 -21.76
CA GLY A 217 7.05 0.05 -22.29
C GLY A 217 6.76 1.56 -22.37
N LYS A 218 5.56 1.93 -22.84
CA LYS A 218 5.15 3.33 -22.92
C LYS A 218 4.94 3.96 -21.54
N ALA A 219 4.34 3.23 -20.61
CA ALA A 219 4.24 3.66 -19.22
C ALA A 219 5.63 3.94 -18.61
N CYS A 220 6.58 3.03 -18.83
CA CYS A 220 7.94 3.12 -18.31
C CYS A 220 8.68 4.36 -18.88
N GLU A 221 8.58 4.60 -20.19
CA GLU A 221 9.15 5.80 -20.85
C GLU A 221 8.60 7.10 -20.22
N ILE A 222 7.28 7.19 -20.07
CA ILE A 222 6.61 8.39 -19.55
C ILE A 222 6.95 8.63 -18.07
N LEU A 223 6.97 7.56 -17.25
CA LEU A 223 7.36 7.64 -15.84
C LEU A 223 8.84 7.98 -15.66
N HIS A 224 9.70 7.51 -16.56
CA HIS A 224 11.11 7.91 -16.56
C HIS A 224 11.25 9.42 -16.83
N GLU A 225 10.52 9.94 -17.82
CA GLU A 225 10.48 11.39 -18.09
C GLU A 225 9.93 12.18 -16.88
N ALA A 226 8.87 11.70 -16.24
CA ALA A 226 8.33 12.30 -15.02
C ALA A 226 9.38 12.35 -13.90
N SER A 227 10.10 11.23 -13.68
CA SER A 227 11.17 11.15 -12.67
C SER A 227 12.35 12.07 -12.97
N SER A 228 12.62 12.34 -14.25
CA SER A 228 13.67 13.28 -14.66
C SER A 228 13.26 14.74 -14.40
N LEU A 229 11.97 15.04 -14.43
CA LEU A 229 11.43 16.37 -14.14
C LEU A 229 11.33 16.65 -12.63
N ALA A 230 11.16 15.61 -11.80
CA ALA A 230 11.06 15.69 -10.35
C ALA A 230 11.87 14.56 -9.69
N PRO A 231 13.21 14.60 -9.73
CA PRO A 231 14.07 13.51 -9.25
C PRO A 231 14.01 13.28 -7.74
N GLU A 232 13.51 14.25 -6.98
CA GLU A 232 13.26 14.16 -5.54
C GLU A 232 11.88 13.59 -5.17
N ASP A 233 10.98 13.40 -6.14
CA ASP A 233 9.65 12.86 -5.87
C ASP A 233 9.70 11.33 -5.75
N VAL A 234 9.69 10.85 -4.51
CA VAL A 234 9.81 9.42 -4.21
C VAL A 234 8.63 8.60 -4.75
N TYR A 235 7.44 9.18 -4.88
CA TYR A 235 6.29 8.47 -5.45
C TYR A 235 6.50 8.22 -6.94
N ILE A 236 6.97 9.22 -7.69
CA ILE A 236 7.28 9.05 -9.11
C ILE A 236 8.40 8.00 -9.29
N LEU A 237 9.42 8.02 -8.43
CA LEU A 237 10.48 7.01 -8.45
C LEU A 237 9.96 5.59 -8.19
N ASP A 238 9.06 5.41 -7.22
CA ASP A 238 8.47 4.09 -6.91
C ASP A 238 7.60 3.57 -8.05
N GLU A 239 6.72 4.42 -8.61
CA GLU A 239 5.88 4.04 -9.75
C GLU A 239 6.72 3.68 -10.98
N PHE A 240 7.78 4.44 -11.27
CA PHE A 240 8.73 4.11 -12.31
C PHE A 240 9.41 2.75 -12.06
N ALA A 241 9.88 2.50 -10.84
CA ALA A 241 10.52 1.25 -10.48
C ALA A 241 9.57 0.05 -10.65
N ARG A 242 8.34 0.14 -10.12
CA ARG A 242 7.31 -0.91 -10.26
C ARG A 242 6.90 -1.15 -11.71
N CYS A 243 6.74 -0.07 -12.50
CA CYS A 243 6.42 -0.19 -13.91
C CYS A 243 7.55 -0.88 -14.69
N SER A 244 8.81 -0.46 -14.47
CA SER A 244 9.98 -1.08 -15.11
C SER A 244 10.13 -2.57 -14.74
N PHE A 245 9.82 -2.94 -13.49
CA PHE A 245 9.78 -4.33 -13.05
C PHE A 245 8.76 -5.15 -13.85
N ASN A 246 7.52 -4.68 -13.95
CA ASN A 246 6.45 -5.37 -14.67
C ASN A 246 6.74 -5.47 -16.17
N TRP A 247 7.34 -4.42 -16.75
CA TRP A 247 7.76 -4.44 -18.14
C TRP A 247 8.85 -5.49 -18.38
N ALA A 248 9.87 -5.55 -17.52
CA ALA A 248 10.95 -6.54 -17.63
C ALA A 248 10.44 -7.98 -17.56
N GLN A 249 9.41 -8.26 -16.76
CA GLN A 249 8.77 -9.58 -16.68
C GLN A 249 8.02 -9.99 -17.96
N CYS A 250 7.52 -9.02 -18.73
CA CYS A 250 6.78 -9.29 -19.96
C CYS A 250 7.68 -9.49 -21.19
N LEU A 251 8.97 -9.13 -21.08
CA LEU A 251 9.94 -9.22 -22.16
C LEU A 251 10.60 -10.60 -22.22
N ASP A 252 11.10 -10.96 -23.41
CA ASP A 252 11.93 -12.16 -23.55
C ASP A 252 13.27 -12.04 -22.77
N ALA A 253 13.97 -13.17 -22.59
CA ALA A 253 15.21 -13.21 -21.83
C ALA A 253 16.32 -12.29 -22.39
N SER A 254 16.31 -12.00 -23.70
CA SER A 254 17.34 -11.17 -24.35
C SER A 254 17.05 -9.68 -24.18
N ALA A 255 15.80 -9.27 -24.34
CA ALA A 255 15.32 -7.90 -24.25
C ALA A 255 15.13 -7.43 -22.80
N SER A 256 14.81 -8.35 -21.88
CA SER A 256 14.58 -8.02 -20.47
C SER A 256 15.84 -7.60 -19.71
N LYS A 257 17.03 -8.08 -20.11
CA LYS A 257 18.30 -7.82 -19.37
C LYS A 257 18.61 -6.33 -19.15
N PRO A 258 18.62 -5.45 -20.18
CA PRO A 258 18.84 -4.02 -19.95
C PRO A 258 17.72 -3.39 -19.10
N VAL A 259 16.48 -3.85 -19.26
CA VAL A 259 15.35 -3.35 -18.46
C VAL A 259 15.50 -3.76 -17.00
N TRP A 260 15.97 -4.98 -16.70
CA TRP A 260 16.28 -5.39 -15.33
C TRP A 260 17.34 -4.52 -14.67
N GLN A 261 18.37 -4.09 -15.40
CA GLN A 261 19.38 -3.16 -14.89
C GLN A 261 18.78 -1.79 -14.57
N GLN A 262 17.89 -1.30 -15.43
CA GLN A 262 17.11 -0.08 -15.19
C GLN A 262 16.21 -0.24 -13.94
N THR A 263 15.51 -1.36 -13.79
CA THR A 263 14.67 -1.67 -12.62
C THR A 263 15.48 -1.68 -11.33
N ILE A 264 16.67 -2.30 -11.33
CA ILE A 264 17.59 -2.27 -10.17
C ILE A 264 17.97 -0.83 -9.83
N SER A 265 18.37 -0.03 -10.82
CA SER A 265 18.72 1.37 -10.60
C SER A 265 17.54 2.17 -10.04
N ALA A 266 16.33 1.94 -10.56
CA ALA A 266 15.13 2.64 -10.13
C ALA A 266 14.78 2.34 -8.66
N PHE A 267 14.74 1.07 -8.25
CA PHE A 267 14.50 0.72 -6.84
C PHE A 267 15.63 1.19 -5.91
N GLN A 268 16.89 1.19 -6.37
CA GLN A 268 17.98 1.77 -5.59
C GLN A 268 17.77 3.27 -5.36
N SER A 269 17.27 4.01 -6.36
CA SER A 269 16.91 5.43 -6.20
C SER A 269 15.81 5.61 -5.16
N VAL A 270 14.75 4.80 -5.19
CA VAL A 270 13.66 4.82 -4.19
C VAL A 270 14.21 4.63 -2.77
N ILE A 271 15.01 3.58 -2.54
CA ILE A 271 15.55 3.23 -1.22
C ILE A 271 16.58 4.26 -0.71
N ARG A 272 17.23 4.99 -1.63
CA ARG A 272 18.22 6.03 -1.29
C ARG A 272 17.65 7.43 -1.19
N ALA A 273 16.42 7.66 -1.65
CA ALA A 273 15.77 8.97 -1.57
C ALA A 273 15.75 9.52 -0.14
N GLU A 274 15.91 10.84 -0.02
CA GLU A 274 15.96 11.54 1.27
C GLU A 274 14.60 11.51 1.98
N ASN A 275 13.52 11.68 1.20
CA ASN A 275 12.12 11.69 1.62
C ASN A 275 11.44 10.31 1.52
N LYS A 276 12.19 9.22 1.44
CA LYS A 276 11.63 7.87 1.24
C LYS A 276 10.58 7.46 2.27
N GLN A 277 10.62 8.04 3.47
CA GLN A 277 9.67 7.76 4.54
C GLN A 277 8.23 8.14 4.15
N ASP A 278 8.05 9.04 3.18
CA ASP A 278 6.75 9.46 2.67
C ASP A 278 6.01 8.29 1.98
N LEU A 279 6.73 7.27 1.49
CA LEU A 279 6.12 6.04 0.95
C LEU A 279 5.52 5.14 2.04
N GLY A 280 5.98 5.28 3.30
CA GLY A 280 5.63 4.38 4.39
C GLY A 280 6.42 3.06 4.37
N GLY A 281 6.46 2.39 5.52
CA GLY A 281 7.30 1.21 5.74
C GLY A 281 6.95 0.00 4.86
N ILE A 282 5.67 -0.22 4.55
CA ILE A 282 5.23 -1.35 3.72
C ILE A 282 5.76 -1.20 2.29
N VAL A 283 5.53 -0.04 1.67
CA VAL A 283 5.95 0.23 0.28
C VAL A 283 7.47 0.17 0.16
N LEU A 284 8.21 0.69 1.13
CA LEU A 284 9.68 0.58 1.16
C LEU A 284 10.17 -0.87 1.29
N ASN A 285 9.49 -1.69 2.10
CA ASN A 285 9.83 -3.11 2.23
C ASN A 285 9.54 -3.84 0.92
N GLU A 286 8.40 -3.61 0.28
CA GLU A 286 8.10 -4.15 -1.06
C GLU A 286 9.14 -3.72 -2.09
N ALA A 287 9.54 -2.45 -2.12
CA ALA A 287 10.58 -1.95 -3.00
C ALA A 287 11.92 -2.67 -2.79
N ALA A 288 12.31 -2.94 -1.53
CA ALA A 288 13.51 -3.70 -1.21
C ALA A 288 13.40 -5.18 -1.64
N LEU A 289 12.22 -5.79 -1.48
CA LEU A 289 11.96 -7.16 -1.90
C LEU A 289 11.99 -7.29 -3.44
N PHE A 290 11.37 -6.36 -4.17
CA PHE A 290 11.43 -6.34 -5.63
C PHE A 290 12.81 -6.00 -6.16
N LEU A 291 13.59 -5.17 -5.46
CA LEU A 291 15.02 -4.99 -5.75
C LEU A 291 15.78 -6.32 -5.63
N ALA A 292 15.55 -7.09 -4.57
CA ALA A 292 16.20 -8.39 -4.40
C ALA A 292 15.84 -9.36 -5.53
N LEU A 293 14.58 -9.39 -5.95
CA LEU A 293 14.14 -10.21 -7.08
C LEU A 293 14.78 -9.75 -8.41
N ALA A 294 14.82 -8.43 -8.67
CA ALA A 294 15.46 -7.88 -9.85
C ALA A 294 16.97 -8.20 -9.89
N LEU A 295 17.66 -8.14 -8.74
CA LEU A 295 19.06 -8.56 -8.63
C LEU A 295 19.24 -10.04 -8.98
N ALA A 296 18.38 -10.92 -8.46
CA ALA A 296 18.41 -12.35 -8.77
C ALA A 296 18.13 -12.63 -10.26
N LYS A 297 17.24 -11.88 -10.91
CA LYS A 297 16.98 -11.94 -12.37
C LYS A 297 18.18 -11.52 -13.22
N THR A 298 19.16 -10.83 -12.63
CA THR A 298 20.44 -10.48 -13.27
C THR A 298 21.62 -11.34 -12.80
N ASP A 299 21.34 -12.49 -12.18
CA ASP A 299 22.31 -13.44 -11.61
C ASP A 299 23.14 -12.91 -10.41
N ASP A 300 22.81 -11.74 -9.85
CA ASP A 300 23.46 -11.21 -8.63
C ASP A 300 22.79 -11.77 -7.37
N PHE A 301 22.92 -13.08 -7.19
CA PHE A 301 22.32 -13.80 -6.05
C PHE A 301 22.89 -13.35 -4.70
N GLN A 302 24.16 -12.91 -4.66
CA GLN A 302 24.76 -12.47 -3.41
C GLN A 302 24.11 -11.17 -2.91
N ALA A 303 23.94 -10.18 -3.78
CA ALA A 303 23.26 -8.94 -3.43
C ALA A 303 21.76 -9.18 -3.15
N ALA A 304 21.12 -10.07 -3.91
CA ALA A 304 19.73 -10.45 -3.69
C ALA A 304 19.51 -11.03 -2.28
N PHE A 305 20.28 -12.04 -1.87
CA PHE A 305 20.14 -12.65 -0.54
C PHE A 305 20.53 -11.68 0.58
N SER A 306 21.55 -10.83 0.39
CA SER A 306 21.90 -9.80 1.38
C SER A 306 20.74 -8.83 1.61
N THR A 307 20.05 -8.41 0.54
CA THR A 307 18.86 -7.56 0.63
C THR A 307 17.71 -8.27 1.36
N LEU A 308 17.43 -9.54 1.03
CA LEU A 308 16.40 -10.34 1.71
C LEU A 308 16.70 -10.55 3.20
N ASP A 309 17.97 -10.79 3.55
CA ASP A 309 18.38 -10.97 4.94
C ASP A 309 18.15 -9.68 5.75
N LEU A 310 18.45 -8.51 5.17
CA LEU A 310 18.16 -7.21 5.79
C LEU A 310 16.66 -7.00 6.03
N VAL A 311 15.81 -7.28 5.04
CA VAL A 311 14.35 -7.16 5.20
C VAL A 311 13.83 -8.14 6.26
N SER A 312 14.40 -9.36 6.31
CA SER A 312 13.99 -10.39 7.26
C SER A 312 14.23 -10.05 8.73
N ILE A 313 15.11 -9.08 9.03
CA ILE A 313 15.31 -8.57 10.40
C ILE A 313 14.06 -7.86 10.90
N TYR A 314 13.33 -7.17 10.02
CA TYR A 314 12.18 -6.34 10.38
C TYR A 314 10.83 -7.05 10.18
N GLN A 315 10.73 -7.93 9.17
CA GLN A 315 9.50 -8.65 8.83
C GLN A 315 9.75 -10.14 8.60
N PRO A 316 10.18 -10.88 9.63
CA PRO A 316 10.57 -12.30 9.49
C PRO A 316 9.42 -13.22 9.07
N GLU A 317 8.17 -12.82 9.27
CA GLU A 317 6.98 -13.64 8.99
C GLU A 317 6.25 -13.21 7.70
N SER A 318 6.78 -12.24 6.93
CA SER A 318 6.13 -11.77 5.71
C SER A 318 6.10 -12.85 4.63
N TRP A 319 4.91 -13.12 4.07
CA TRP A 319 4.74 -13.99 2.92
C TRP A 319 5.64 -13.55 1.75
N LEU A 320 5.57 -12.28 1.36
CA LEU A 320 6.27 -11.75 0.18
C LEU A 320 7.78 -11.95 0.27
N LEU A 321 8.35 -11.78 1.48
CA LEU A 321 9.76 -12.05 1.77
C LEU A 321 10.14 -13.50 1.45
N HIS A 322 9.39 -14.45 2.01
CA HIS A 322 9.70 -15.87 1.86
C HIS A 322 9.39 -16.40 0.45
N TYR A 323 8.34 -15.87 -0.17
CA TYR A 323 8.01 -16.10 -1.57
C TYR A 323 9.16 -15.69 -2.48
N ILE A 324 9.62 -14.43 -2.40
CA ILE A 324 10.73 -13.94 -3.23
C ILE A 324 12.02 -14.70 -2.90
N ARG A 325 12.26 -15.07 -1.64
CA ARG A 325 13.42 -15.91 -1.28
C ARG A 325 13.37 -17.27 -1.98
N ALA A 326 12.21 -17.90 -2.07
CA ALA A 326 12.04 -19.15 -2.79
C ALA A 326 12.29 -18.99 -4.30
N VAL A 327 11.76 -17.91 -4.90
CA VAL A 327 12.01 -17.56 -6.31
C VAL A 327 13.52 -17.38 -6.57
N CYS A 328 14.21 -16.58 -5.76
CA CYS A 328 15.67 -16.38 -5.87
C CYS A 328 16.46 -17.70 -5.74
N LEU A 329 16.03 -18.62 -4.87
CA LEU A 329 16.66 -19.93 -4.72
C LEU A 329 16.43 -20.83 -5.93
N CYS A 330 15.25 -20.77 -6.57
CA CYS A 330 14.94 -21.51 -7.79
C CYS A 330 15.76 -20.99 -8.98
N LEU A 331 15.87 -19.67 -9.15
CA LEU A 331 16.73 -19.04 -10.16
C LEU A 331 18.20 -19.45 -9.96
N ASN A 332 18.70 -19.42 -8.73
CA ASN A 332 20.06 -19.87 -8.40
C ASN A 332 20.26 -21.38 -8.66
N PHE A 333 19.23 -22.19 -8.44
CA PHE A 333 19.25 -23.61 -8.78
C PHE A 333 19.36 -23.83 -10.28
N GLN A 334 18.63 -23.08 -11.10
CA GLN A 334 18.74 -23.18 -12.56
C GLN A 334 20.18 -22.93 -13.04
N GLN A 335 20.92 -22.03 -12.40
CA GLN A 335 22.32 -21.75 -12.71
C GLN A 335 23.30 -22.79 -12.15
N LYS A 336 23.17 -23.20 -10.89
CA LYS A 336 24.17 -24.01 -10.17
C LYS A 336 23.84 -25.50 -10.08
N GLN A 337 22.61 -25.89 -10.36
CA GLN A 337 22.11 -27.27 -10.32
C GLN A 337 22.37 -27.97 -8.97
N ALA A 338 22.35 -27.21 -7.87
CA ALA A 338 22.65 -27.73 -6.52
C ALA A 338 21.34 -28.13 -5.78
N PRO A 339 21.05 -29.43 -5.56
CA PRO A 339 19.74 -29.88 -5.05
C PRO A 339 19.34 -29.28 -3.70
N LYS A 340 20.31 -28.94 -2.85
CA LYS A 340 20.07 -28.27 -1.56
C LYS A 340 19.29 -26.95 -1.69
N LEU A 341 19.37 -26.28 -2.84
CA LEU A 341 18.68 -25.01 -3.07
C LEU A 341 17.16 -25.22 -3.17
N LEU A 342 16.70 -26.31 -3.78
CA LEU A 342 15.27 -26.63 -3.87
C LEU A 342 14.68 -26.98 -2.49
N ALA A 343 15.43 -27.71 -1.66
CA ALA A 343 15.01 -27.97 -0.27
C ALA A 343 14.90 -26.68 0.55
N LEU A 344 15.83 -25.73 0.37
CA LEU A 344 15.76 -24.41 1.00
C LEU A 344 14.58 -23.59 0.46
N ALA A 345 14.28 -23.67 -0.83
CA ALA A 345 13.17 -22.96 -1.45
C ALA A 345 11.81 -23.48 -0.95
N SER A 346 11.65 -24.81 -0.87
CA SER A 346 10.48 -25.44 -0.24
C SER A 346 10.33 -24.99 1.22
N SER A 347 11.41 -25.02 2.00
CA SER A 347 11.38 -24.54 3.39
C SER A 347 11.00 -23.06 3.51
N ALA A 348 11.43 -22.21 2.59
CA ALA A 348 11.04 -20.80 2.55
C ALA A 348 9.53 -20.66 2.31
N LEU A 349 8.97 -21.28 1.28
CA LEU A 349 7.52 -21.24 1.02
C LEU A 349 6.68 -21.86 2.14
N GLN A 350 7.18 -22.91 2.82
CA GLN A 350 6.51 -23.45 4.01
C GLN A 350 6.43 -22.42 5.14
N LYS A 351 7.47 -21.58 5.32
CA LYS A 351 7.40 -20.45 6.26
C LYS A 351 6.43 -19.39 5.78
N ALA A 352 6.41 -19.09 4.49
CA ALA A 352 5.44 -18.16 3.90
C ALA A 352 4.00 -18.60 4.26
N LEU A 353 3.69 -19.89 4.18
CA LEU A 353 2.38 -20.44 4.56
C LEU A 353 1.99 -20.24 6.04
N LEU A 354 2.90 -19.84 6.92
CA LEU A 354 2.56 -19.46 8.30
C LEU A 354 1.99 -18.06 8.41
N ASP A 355 2.20 -17.20 7.40
CA ASP A 355 1.66 -15.84 7.37
C ASP A 355 0.13 -15.87 7.32
N THR A 356 -0.52 -15.15 8.22
CA THR A 356 -1.99 -15.08 8.31
C THR A 356 -2.56 -13.82 7.67
N ASP A 357 -1.78 -13.01 6.95
CA ASP A 357 -2.26 -11.78 6.32
C ASP A 357 -3.38 -12.08 5.30
N PRO A 358 -4.64 -11.70 5.59
CA PRO A 358 -5.76 -11.91 4.69
C PRO A 358 -5.69 -11.01 3.45
N GLY A 359 -4.86 -9.94 3.48
CA GLY A 359 -4.67 -9.01 2.37
C GLY A 359 -3.64 -9.47 1.34
N ASN A 360 -3.01 -10.63 1.52
CA ASN A 360 -1.95 -11.10 0.65
C ASN A 360 -2.46 -11.52 -0.73
N ARG A 361 -2.30 -10.63 -1.71
CA ARG A 361 -2.71 -10.86 -3.11
C ARG A 361 -1.79 -11.78 -3.89
N THR A 362 -0.56 -12.01 -3.40
CA THR A 362 0.47 -12.78 -4.12
C THR A 362 0.42 -14.28 -3.85
N LEU A 363 -0.53 -14.75 -3.03
CA LEU A 363 -0.69 -16.17 -2.73
C LEU A 363 -1.08 -16.98 -3.97
N SER A 364 -1.99 -16.44 -4.80
CA SER A 364 -2.40 -17.06 -6.06
C SER A 364 -1.34 -16.94 -7.14
N GLU A 365 -0.54 -15.87 -7.13
CA GLU A 365 0.55 -15.63 -8.08
C GLU A 365 1.61 -16.73 -8.02
N ALA A 366 1.90 -17.26 -6.83
CA ALA A 366 2.92 -18.30 -6.64
C ALA A 366 2.64 -19.58 -7.45
N GLN A 367 1.38 -19.89 -7.76
CA GLN A 367 1.02 -21.06 -8.57
C GLN A 367 1.28 -20.86 -10.06
N ALA A 368 1.25 -19.60 -10.51
CA ALA A 368 1.45 -19.22 -11.89
C ALA A 368 2.88 -18.72 -12.17
N ASP A 369 3.72 -18.56 -11.15
CA ASP A 369 5.07 -18.03 -11.30
C ASP A 369 5.98 -19.02 -12.06
N PRO A 370 6.45 -18.68 -13.28
CA PRO A 370 7.32 -19.56 -14.05
C PRO A 370 8.66 -19.83 -13.37
N ASP A 371 9.16 -18.93 -12.51
CA ASP A 371 10.43 -19.11 -11.81
C ASP A 371 10.36 -20.19 -10.72
N LEU A 372 9.15 -20.49 -10.23
CA LEU A 372 8.91 -21.57 -9.27
C LEU A 372 8.66 -22.93 -9.93
N SER A 373 8.62 -23.03 -11.25
CA SER A 373 8.30 -24.26 -11.99
C SER A 373 9.17 -25.47 -11.58
N VAL A 374 10.47 -25.26 -11.34
CA VAL A 374 11.39 -26.31 -10.87
C VAL A 374 11.07 -26.79 -9.44
N LEU A 375 10.54 -25.90 -8.60
CA LEU A 375 10.13 -26.23 -7.24
C LEU A 375 8.76 -26.92 -7.23
N MET A 376 7.84 -26.50 -8.11
CA MET A 376 6.55 -27.19 -8.30
C MET A 376 6.74 -28.66 -8.67
N ALA A 377 7.71 -28.96 -9.55
CA ALA A 377 8.05 -30.33 -9.90
C ALA A 377 8.73 -31.11 -8.75
N TYR A 378 9.44 -30.40 -7.86
CA TYR A 378 10.17 -30.98 -6.74
C TYR A 378 9.26 -31.29 -5.53
N ASP A 379 8.31 -30.42 -5.23
CA ASP A 379 7.44 -30.49 -4.04
C ASP A 379 5.98 -30.14 -4.41
N PRO A 380 5.25 -31.02 -5.11
CA PRO A 380 3.88 -30.75 -5.57
C PRO A 380 2.87 -30.62 -4.42
N GLU A 381 3.10 -31.33 -3.30
CA GLU A 381 2.23 -31.28 -2.12
C GLU A 381 2.21 -29.88 -1.49
N LEU A 382 3.35 -29.17 -1.51
CA LEU A 382 3.44 -27.79 -1.05
C LEU A 382 2.53 -26.85 -1.86
N PHE A 383 2.51 -26.99 -3.19
CA PHE A 383 1.67 -26.15 -4.05
C PHE A 383 0.18 -26.49 -3.92
N GLN A 384 -0.16 -27.74 -3.63
CA GLN A 384 -1.52 -28.10 -3.26
C GLN A 384 -1.96 -27.34 -1.98
N LYS A 385 -1.10 -27.27 -0.96
CA LYS A 385 -1.40 -26.50 0.27
C LYS A 385 -1.54 -24.99 0.01
N ILE A 386 -0.71 -24.44 -0.88
CA ILE A 386 -0.83 -23.05 -1.32
C ILE A 386 -2.20 -22.82 -1.99
N GLN A 387 -2.66 -23.78 -2.81
CA GLN A 387 -3.98 -23.72 -3.43
C GLN A 387 -5.11 -23.79 -2.43
N GLU A 388 -5.09 -24.77 -1.53
CA GLU A 388 -6.10 -24.90 -0.48
C GLU A 388 -6.21 -23.61 0.33
N LYS A 389 -5.08 -23.01 0.72
CA LYS A 389 -5.05 -21.75 1.46
C LYS A 389 -5.57 -20.56 0.63
N SER A 390 -5.26 -20.50 -0.67
CA SER A 390 -5.78 -19.46 -1.56
C SER A 390 -7.29 -19.55 -1.75
N GLU A 391 -7.83 -20.77 -1.80
CA GLU A 391 -9.27 -21.01 -1.88
C GLU A 391 -9.96 -20.65 -0.56
N GLU A 392 -9.34 -20.92 0.59
CA GLU A 392 -9.81 -20.51 1.91
C GLU A 392 -9.89 -18.99 2.06
N GLN A 393 -8.93 -18.22 1.53
CA GLN A 393 -8.96 -16.75 1.58
C GLN A 393 -10.04 -16.13 0.68
N THR A 394 -10.50 -16.85 -0.35
CA THR A 394 -11.51 -16.37 -1.29
C THR A 394 -12.95 -16.66 -0.80
N ARG A 395 -13.12 -17.56 0.17
CA ARG A 395 -14.41 -17.93 0.77
C ARG A 395 -14.73 -17.06 1.97
#